data_AF-A0AAP3E6W5-F1
#
_entry.id   AF-A0AAP3E6W5-F1
#
_cell.length_a   1.000
_cell.length_b   1.000
_cell.length_c   1.000
_cell.angle_alpha   90.00
_cell.angle_beta   90.00
_cell.angle_gamma   90.00
#
_symmetry.space_group_name_H-M   'P 1'
#
loop_
_entity.id
_entity.type
_entity.pdbx_description
1 polymer ?
#
loop_
_entity_poly.entity_id
_entity_poly.type
_entity_poly.pdbx_seq_one_letter_code
_entity_poly.pdbx_strand_id
1 'polypeptide(L)'
;MTAPSGNTAGLEDESTRLEDPTDALEVLGNETRIAILRALAEADGPLRFTELRQQVDVRDSGRFNYHLSKLCEYFVRETTDGYELGHAGTRLIATADIADSKPGVDDSVAADTCPVCGEPECGKLFHIHLTPPWRES
;
A
#
# COMPACT_ATOMS: atom_id res chain seq x y z
N MET A 1 -33.19 24.17 45.87
CA MET A 1 -33.12 23.11 44.84
C MET A 1 -33.65 23.78 43.58
N THR A 2 -32.86 24.24 42.61
CA THR A 2 -31.75 23.58 41.90
C THR A 2 -30.95 24.65 41.15
N ALA A 3 -29.65 24.47 41.09
CA ALA A 3 -28.76 24.91 40.01
C ALA A 3 -27.70 23.78 39.87
N PRO A 4 -26.85 23.70 38.83
CA PRO A 4 -26.80 24.43 37.56
C PRO A 4 -26.42 23.52 36.34
N SER A 5 -26.05 24.19 35.23
CA SER A 5 -25.07 23.75 34.21
C SER A 5 -25.60 22.82 33.10
N GLY A 6 -25.51 23.24 31.83
CA GLY A 6 -24.27 23.24 31.04
C GLY A 6 -24.17 21.88 30.35
N ASN A 7 -23.92 21.71 29.06
CA ASN A 7 -22.96 22.37 28.22
C ASN A 7 -23.24 21.93 26.76
N THR A 8 -22.81 22.74 25.82
CA THR A 8 -22.69 22.41 24.39
C THR A 8 -21.93 21.09 24.17
N ALA A 9 -22.52 20.15 23.44
CA ALA A 9 -21.82 19.11 22.69
C ALA A 9 -22.33 19.30 21.25
N GLY A 10 -21.51 19.82 20.33
CA GLY A 10 -20.32 19.14 19.87
C GLY A 10 -20.76 18.31 18.67
N LEU A 11 -20.83 18.93 17.49
CA LEU A 11 -20.90 18.22 16.23
C LEU A 11 -19.53 17.56 16.07
N GLU A 12 -19.43 16.31 16.53
CA GLU A 12 -18.26 15.47 16.37
C GLU A 12 -18.12 15.18 14.88
N ASP A 13 -17.06 15.72 14.30
CA ASP A 13 -16.54 15.40 12.99
C ASP A 13 -16.33 13.86 12.92
N GLU A 14 -17.25 13.15 12.28
CA GLU A 14 -17.16 11.72 11.91
C GLU A 14 -16.14 11.53 10.78
N SER A 15 -14.98 12.17 10.89
CA SER A 15 -13.77 11.67 10.28
C SER A 15 -13.29 10.60 11.24
N THR A 16 -13.72 9.35 11.03
CA THR A 16 -13.07 8.16 11.61
C THR A 16 -11.58 8.44 11.65
N ARG A 17 -11.05 8.64 12.86
CA ARG A 17 -9.64 8.90 13.12
C ARG A 17 -8.90 7.86 12.28
N LEU A 18 -8.31 8.30 11.17
CA LEU A 18 -7.42 7.46 10.39
C LEU A 18 -6.44 6.92 11.43
N GLU A 19 -6.53 5.63 11.69
CA GLU A 19 -5.58 4.89 12.49
C GLU A 19 -4.18 5.32 12.07
N ASP A 20 -3.26 5.46 13.02
CA ASP A 20 -1.96 6.10 12.80
C ASP A 20 -1.31 5.52 11.54
N PRO A 21 -0.89 6.34 10.54
CA PRO A 21 -0.25 5.83 9.33
C PRO A 21 0.90 4.86 9.62
N THR A 22 1.56 4.97 10.77
CA THR A 22 2.56 4.02 11.24
C THR A 22 2.00 2.60 11.43
N ASP A 23 0.81 2.45 12.00
CA ASP A 23 0.17 1.15 12.25
C ASP A 23 -0.15 0.45 10.93
N ALA A 24 -0.69 1.20 9.96
CA ALA A 24 -0.96 0.69 8.62
C ALA A 24 0.34 0.23 7.92
N LEU A 25 1.44 0.97 8.08
CA LEU A 25 2.74 0.59 7.53
C LEU A 25 3.35 -0.63 8.23
N GLU A 26 3.18 -0.78 9.54
CA GLU A 26 3.63 -1.96 10.30
C GLU A 26 2.95 -3.23 9.81
N VAL A 27 1.66 -3.15 9.49
CA VAL A 27 0.91 -4.25 8.87
C VAL A 27 1.58 -4.69 7.55
N LEU A 28 2.22 -3.81 6.79
CA LEU A 28 2.84 -4.19 5.51
C LEU A 28 4.21 -4.87 5.67
N GLY A 29 4.86 -4.76 6.82
CA GLY A 29 6.21 -5.31 7.08
C GLY A 29 6.30 -6.84 7.16
N ASN A 30 5.34 -7.59 6.61
CA ASN A 30 5.28 -9.05 6.69
C ASN A 30 5.00 -9.68 5.32
N GLU A 31 5.83 -10.65 4.94
CA GLU A 31 5.77 -11.34 3.64
C GLU A 31 4.41 -12.01 3.37
N THR A 32 3.80 -12.62 4.37
CA THR A 32 2.51 -13.31 4.21
C THR A 32 1.40 -12.29 3.94
N ARG A 33 1.46 -11.12 4.57
CA ARG A 33 0.48 -10.06 4.34
C ARG A 33 0.60 -9.46 2.94
N ILE A 34 1.82 -9.28 2.43
CA ILE A 34 2.03 -8.86 1.04
C ILE A 34 1.53 -9.94 0.06
N ALA A 35 1.80 -11.21 0.33
CA ALA A 35 1.33 -12.30 -0.53
C ALA A 35 -0.22 -12.38 -0.58
N ILE A 36 -0.90 -12.16 0.56
CA ILE A 36 -2.37 -12.04 0.61
C ILE A 36 -2.85 -10.88 -0.26
N LEU A 37 -2.26 -9.69 -0.13
CA LEU A 37 -2.67 -8.51 -0.90
C LEU A 37 -2.47 -8.70 -2.41
N ARG A 38 -1.39 -9.37 -2.83
CA ARG A 38 -1.15 -9.71 -4.24
C ARG A 38 -2.17 -10.73 -4.76
N ALA A 39 -2.46 -11.79 -4.01
CA ALA A 39 -3.47 -12.77 -4.39
C ALA A 39 -4.86 -12.12 -4.57
N LEU A 40 -5.22 -11.18 -3.70
CA LEU A 40 -6.47 -10.42 -3.83
C LEU A 40 -6.45 -9.42 -5.01
N ALA A 41 -5.29 -8.89 -5.38
CA ALA A 41 -5.15 -7.99 -6.53
C ALA A 41 -5.29 -8.72 -7.87
N GLU A 42 -4.83 -9.96 -7.93
CA GLU A 42 -4.89 -10.82 -9.12
C GLU A 42 -6.25 -11.48 -9.32
N ALA A 43 -7.12 -11.46 -8.31
CA ALA A 43 -8.44 -12.07 -8.37
C ALA A 43 -9.44 -11.22 -9.18
N ASP A 44 -10.26 -11.87 -10.01
CA ASP A 44 -11.35 -11.22 -10.75
C ASP A 44 -12.54 -10.80 -9.85
N GLY A 45 -12.49 -11.11 -8.56
CA GLY A 45 -13.53 -10.80 -7.58
C GLY A 45 -13.17 -11.28 -6.16
N PRO A 46 -14.12 -11.18 -5.20
CA PRO A 46 -13.88 -11.59 -3.81
C PRO A 46 -13.51 -13.07 -3.68
N LEU A 47 -12.53 -13.37 -2.84
CA LEU A 47 -12.08 -14.74 -2.57
C LEU A 47 -12.58 -15.25 -1.22
N ARG A 48 -13.07 -16.48 -1.15
CA ARG A 48 -13.38 -17.13 0.14
C ARG A 48 -12.09 -17.37 0.92
N PHE A 49 -12.18 -17.43 2.25
CA PHE A 49 -11.05 -17.72 3.14
C PHE A 49 -10.21 -18.91 2.68
N THR A 50 -10.88 -20.01 2.30
CA THR A 50 -10.21 -21.25 1.90
C THR A 50 -9.48 -21.12 0.56
N GLU A 51 -10.03 -20.36 -0.38
CA GLU A 51 -9.43 -20.13 -1.70
C GLU A 51 -8.21 -19.22 -1.57
N LEU A 52 -8.37 -18.11 -0.84
CA LEU A 52 -7.28 -17.18 -0.57
C LEU A 52 -6.13 -17.88 0.18
N ARG A 53 -6.44 -18.71 1.19
CA ARG A 53 -5.42 -19.47 1.92
C ARG A 53 -4.68 -20.48 1.03
N GLN A 54 -5.39 -21.12 0.10
CA GLN A 54 -4.77 -22.05 -0.85
C GLN A 54 -3.83 -21.33 -1.82
N GLN A 55 -4.21 -20.16 -2.33
CA GLN A 55 -3.37 -19.38 -3.24
C GLN A 55 -2.07 -18.89 -2.59
N VAL A 56 -2.11 -18.52 -1.30
CA VAL A 56 -0.94 -18.00 -0.57
C VAL A 56 -0.02 -19.13 -0.04
N ASP A 57 -0.40 -20.41 -0.20
CA ASP A 57 0.33 -21.61 0.25
C ASP A 57 0.76 -21.59 1.75
N VAL A 58 -0.06 -20.97 2.61
CA VAL A 58 0.21 -20.95 4.06
C VAL A 58 -0.34 -22.21 4.71
N ARG A 59 0.58 -23.06 5.22
CA ARG A 59 0.25 -24.34 5.87
C ARG A 59 -0.46 -24.17 7.22
N ASP A 60 -0.18 -23.09 7.94
CA ASP A 60 -0.75 -22.80 9.27
C ASP A 60 -1.98 -21.88 9.15
N SER A 61 -3.18 -22.45 9.34
CA SER A 61 -4.44 -21.71 9.26
C SER A 61 -4.61 -20.66 10.36
N GLY A 62 -4.01 -20.86 11.54
CA GLY A 62 -4.08 -19.91 12.65
C GLY A 62 -3.28 -18.65 12.36
N ARG A 63 -2.05 -18.81 11.86
CA ARG A 63 -1.23 -17.68 11.39
C ARG A 63 -1.89 -16.95 10.22
N PHE A 64 -2.44 -17.68 9.25
CA PHE A 64 -3.11 -17.07 8.11
C PHE A 64 -4.28 -16.18 8.55
N ASN A 65 -5.16 -16.69 9.44
CA ASN A 65 -6.28 -15.90 9.94
C ASN A 65 -5.82 -14.64 10.67
N TYR A 66 -4.79 -14.73 11.51
CA TYR A 66 -4.19 -13.56 12.15
C TYR A 66 -3.72 -12.51 11.13
N HIS A 67 -3.02 -12.94 10.08
CA HIS A 67 -2.53 -12.04 9.04
C HIS A 67 -3.68 -11.39 8.26
N LEU A 68 -4.72 -12.16 7.92
CA LEU A 68 -5.89 -11.66 7.21
C LEU A 68 -6.69 -10.67 8.05
N SER A 69 -6.96 -10.96 9.32
CA SER A 69 -7.68 -10.05 10.21
C SER A 69 -6.94 -8.71 10.36
N LYS A 70 -5.60 -8.73 10.45
CA LYS A 70 -4.79 -7.50 10.48
C LYS A 70 -4.90 -6.68 9.19
N LEU A 71 -5.01 -7.34 8.04
CA LEU A 71 -5.23 -6.65 6.77
C LEU A 71 -6.64 -6.07 6.65
N CYS A 72 -7.65 -6.71 7.26
CA CYS A 72 -9.02 -6.21 7.26
C CYS A 72 -9.19 -4.89 8.04
N GLU A 73 -8.26 -4.54 8.91
CA GLU A 73 -8.26 -3.24 9.61
C GLU A 73 -8.06 -2.08 8.61
N TYR A 74 -7.26 -2.27 7.53
CA TYR A 74 -6.80 -1.16 6.69
C TYR A 74 -6.96 -1.35 5.18
N PHE A 75 -6.67 -2.56 4.69
CA PHE A 75 -6.38 -2.80 3.27
C PHE A 75 -7.36 -3.75 2.60
N VAL A 76 -8.05 -4.58 3.37
CA VAL A 76 -8.95 -5.63 2.88
C VAL A 76 -10.35 -5.38 3.41
N ARG A 77 -11.35 -5.68 2.60
CA ARG A 77 -12.76 -5.66 3.00
C ARG A 77 -13.30 -7.07 3.01
N GLU A 78 -14.00 -7.40 4.09
CA GLU A 78 -14.80 -8.61 4.17
C GLU A 78 -16.21 -8.31 3.65
N THR A 79 -16.67 -9.13 2.71
CA THR A 79 -18.00 -9.05 2.10
C THR A 79 -18.74 -10.36 2.32
N THR A 80 -20.01 -10.42 1.93
CA THR A 80 -20.78 -11.67 1.95
C THR A 80 -20.16 -12.75 1.05
N ASP A 81 -19.50 -12.32 -0.03
CA ASP A 81 -18.96 -13.21 -1.05
C ASP A 81 -17.51 -13.60 -0.77
N GLY A 82 -16.77 -12.82 0.01
CA GLY A 82 -15.41 -13.15 0.44
C GLY A 82 -14.60 -11.92 0.80
N TYR A 83 -13.28 -12.03 0.71
CA TYR A 83 -12.34 -10.95 0.94
C TYR A 83 -11.95 -10.31 -0.40
N GLU A 84 -11.90 -8.99 -0.43
CA GLU A 84 -11.45 -8.19 -1.58
C GLU A 84 -10.57 -7.02 -1.11
N LEU A 85 -9.80 -6.41 -2.01
CA LEU A 85 -9.05 -5.20 -1.66
C LEU A 85 -10.01 -4.04 -1.38
N GLY A 86 -9.78 -3.35 -0.27
CA GLY A 86 -10.32 -2.01 -0.04
C GLY A 86 -9.54 -0.95 -0.82
N HIS A 87 -10.04 0.28 -0.83
CA HIS A 87 -9.44 1.39 -1.59
C HIS A 87 -7.94 1.60 -1.30
N ALA A 88 -7.54 1.52 -0.02
CA ALA A 88 -6.14 1.66 0.37
C ALA A 88 -5.28 0.51 -0.17
N GLY A 89 -5.76 -0.73 -0.09
CA GLY A 89 -5.08 -1.92 -0.60
C GLY A 89 -4.89 -1.88 -2.12
N THR A 90 -5.92 -1.48 -2.87
CA THR A 90 -5.84 -1.31 -4.33
C THR A 90 -4.77 -0.30 -4.73
N ARG A 91 -4.74 0.86 -4.04
CA ARG A 91 -3.78 1.94 -4.33
C ARG A 91 -2.35 1.51 -4.02
N LEU A 92 -2.16 0.72 -2.97
CA LEU A 92 -0.87 0.21 -2.55
C LEU A 92 -0.28 -0.76 -3.58
N ILE A 93 -1.05 -1.75 -4.03
CA ILE A 93 -0.56 -2.72 -5.03
C ILE A 93 -0.26 -2.02 -6.35
N ALA A 94 -1.14 -1.14 -6.82
CA ALA A 94 -0.89 -0.36 -8.03
C ALA A 94 0.42 0.44 -7.96
N THR A 95 0.74 1.03 -6.79
CA THR A 95 1.99 1.76 -6.58
C THR A 95 3.20 0.83 -6.53
N ALA A 96 3.07 -0.33 -5.88
CA ALA A 96 4.12 -1.34 -5.80
C ALA A 96 4.46 -1.90 -7.20
N ASP A 97 3.47 -2.11 -8.05
CA ASP A 97 3.69 -2.62 -9.41
C ASP A 97 4.34 -1.57 -10.32
N ILE A 98 4.06 -0.28 -10.11
CA ILE A 98 4.80 0.82 -10.77
C ILE A 98 6.26 0.86 -10.31
N ALA A 99 6.52 0.58 -9.03
CA ALA A 99 7.88 0.54 -8.50
C ALA A 99 8.67 -0.69 -8.96
N ASP A 100 7.99 -1.83 -9.16
CA ASP A 100 8.58 -3.07 -9.68
C ASP A 100 8.72 -3.06 -11.21
N SER A 101 7.89 -2.26 -11.89
CA SER A 101 8.11 -1.90 -13.28
C SER A 101 9.45 -1.19 -13.37
N LYS A 102 10.46 -1.87 -13.93
CA LYS A 102 11.66 -1.20 -14.46
C LYS A 102 11.13 0.00 -15.25
N PRO A 103 11.61 1.24 -15.01
CA PRO A 103 11.23 2.34 -15.87
C PRO A 103 11.50 1.88 -17.28
N GLY A 104 10.42 1.61 -18.02
CA GLY A 104 10.51 1.32 -19.42
C GLY A 104 11.23 2.52 -19.99
N VAL A 105 12.39 2.28 -20.57
CA VAL A 105 12.93 3.19 -21.56
C VAL A 105 11.80 3.30 -22.57
N ASP A 106 11.08 4.41 -22.49
CA ASP A 106 10.11 4.76 -23.50
C ASP A 106 10.91 4.83 -24.80
N ASP A 107 10.62 3.93 -25.73
CA ASP A 107 11.21 3.90 -27.07
C ASP A 107 10.61 5.04 -27.92
N SER A 108 10.35 6.19 -27.29
CA SER A 108 10.11 7.45 -27.94
C SER A 108 11.48 8.02 -28.34
N VAL A 109 11.87 7.62 -29.55
CA VAL A 109 12.83 8.23 -30.46
C VAL A 109 13.52 9.50 -29.92
N ALA A 110 14.83 9.36 -29.74
CA ALA A 110 15.88 10.38 -29.68
C ALA A 110 16.02 11.23 -28.40
N ALA A 111 16.76 10.66 -27.45
CA ALA A 111 18.05 11.25 -27.13
C ALA A 111 19.10 10.14 -27.14
N ASP A 112 20.10 10.20 -28.03
CA ASP A 112 21.27 9.30 -28.05
C ASP A 112 22.16 9.48 -26.81
N THR A 113 21.60 10.01 -25.73
CA THR A 113 22.30 10.60 -24.61
C THR A 113 21.35 10.69 -23.43
N CYS A 114 21.80 10.21 -22.27
CA CYS A 114 21.05 10.30 -21.03
C CYS A 114 20.70 11.76 -20.70
N PRO A 115 19.42 12.13 -20.52
CA PRO A 115 19.02 13.53 -20.25
C PRO A 115 19.50 14.04 -18.89
N VAL A 116 19.99 13.16 -18.01
CA VAL A 116 20.46 13.51 -16.67
C VAL A 116 21.96 13.78 -16.64
N CYS A 117 22.77 12.96 -17.32
CA CYS A 117 24.23 13.07 -17.27
C CYS A 117 24.90 13.41 -18.60
N GLY A 118 24.19 13.40 -19.72
CA GLY A 118 24.78 13.73 -21.01
C GLY A 118 25.66 12.64 -21.61
N GLU A 119 25.61 11.40 -21.11
CA GLU A 119 26.39 10.27 -21.66
C GLU A 119 25.54 9.39 -22.60
N PRO A 120 26.08 8.99 -23.77
CA PRO A 120 25.44 7.96 -24.60
C PRO A 120 25.44 6.60 -23.87
N GLU A 121 24.40 5.80 -24.11
CA GLU A 121 24.28 4.41 -23.59
C GLU A 121 24.44 4.26 -22.05
N CYS A 122 23.87 5.18 -21.28
CA CYS A 122 23.97 5.18 -19.82
C CYS A 122 23.22 3.99 -19.18
N GLY A 123 23.94 2.93 -18.78
CA GLY A 123 23.41 1.73 -18.12
C GLY A 123 23.13 1.85 -16.61
N LYS A 124 22.95 3.06 -16.06
CA LYS A 124 22.71 3.27 -14.62
C LYS A 124 21.22 3.14 -14.30
N LEU A 125 20.89 2.35 -13.28
CA LEU A 125 19.50 2.09 -12.86
C LEU A 125 18.84 3.28 -12.12
N PHE A 126 19.62 4.17 -11.50
CA PHE A 126 19.11 5.38 -10.86
C PHE A 126 20.19 6.47 -10.82
N HIS A 127 19.76 7.74 -10.93
CA HIS A 127 20.60 8.93 -10.77
C HIS A 127 20.03 9.80 -9.64
N ILE A 128 20.87 10.18 -8.67
CA ILE A 128 20.46 10.96 -7.50
C ILE A 128 21.25 12.27 -7.48
N HIS A 129 20.55 13.40 -7.59
CA HIS A 129 21.14 14.72 -7.34
C HIS A 129 21.01 15.07 -5.86
N LEU A 130 22.11 14.88 -5.13
CA LEU A 130 22.23 15.42 -3.79
C LEU A 130 22.80 16.84 -3.91
N THR A 131 21.99 17.84 -3.57
CA THR A 131 22.51 19.19 -3.34
C THR A 131 23.14 19.20 -1.96
N PRO A 132 24.48 19.33 -1.85
CA PRO A 132 25.10 19.45 -0.53
C PRO A 132 24.64 20.76 0.13
N PRO A 133 24.27 20.74 1.43
CA PRO A 133 23.72 21.90 2.12
C PRO A 133 24.71 23.05 2.32
N TRP A 134 25.98 22.89 1.94
CA TRP A 134 27.04 23.88 2.13
C TRP A 134 27.43 24.65 0.86
N ARG A 135 26.67 24.55 -0.23
CA ARG A 135 26.90 25.41 -1.42
C ARG A 135 26.15 26.73 -1.21
N GLU A 136 26.81 27.64 -0.49
CA GLU A 136 26.43 29.05 -0.42
C GLU A 136 26.63 29.74 -1.79
N SER A 137 25.79 30.75 -2.01
CA SER A 137 25.50 31.50 -3.25
C SER A 137 26.69 31.98 -4.07
#